data_AF-A0A5N8YX54-F1
#
_entry.id   AF-A0A5N8YX54-F1
#
_cell.length_a   1.000
_cell.length_b   1.000
_cell.length_c   1.000
_cell.angle_alpha   90.00
_cell.angle_beta   90.00
_cell.angle_gamma   90.00
#
_symmetry.space_group_name_H-M   'P 1'
#
loop_
_entity.id
_entity.type
_entity.pdbx_description
1 polymer ?
#
loop_
_entity_poly.entity_id
_entity_poly.type
_entity_poly.pdbx_seq_one_letter_code
_entity_poly.pdbx_strand_id
1 'polypeptide(L)' 'MSLENKLITADIIEAQEFPSLARQHNVTAVPKTIINNTLQFNGNLSEPELLEKIMQIGYRDPKSSSEKDS' A
#
# COMPACT_ATOMS: atom_id res chain seq x y z
N MET A 1 -12.10 -2.43 2.41
CA MET A 1 -12.64 -2.16 3.78
C MET A 1 -11.74 -2.84 4.81
N SER A 2 -11.25 -2.12 5.83
CA SER A 2 -10.51 -2.69 6.97
C SER A 2 -11.46 -3.05 8.10
N LEU A 3 -11.32 -4.24 8.67
CA LEU A 3 -12.20 -4.77 9.72
C LEU A 3 -11.78 -4.35 11.14
N GLU A 4 -10.49 -4.12 11.37
CA GLU A 4 -9.89 -3.98 12.72
C GLU A 4 -9.49 -2.55 13.09
N ASN A 5 -9.10 -1.72 12.11
CA ASN A 5 -8.63 -0.37 12.40
C ASN A 5 -9.11 0.62 11.34
N LYS A 6 -9.82 1.67 11.79
CA LYS A 6 -10.37 2.74 10.94
C LYS A 6 -9.30 3.62 10.28
N LEU A 7 -8.09 3.62 10.80
CA LEU A 7 -6.96 4.37 10.25
C LEU A 7 -6.26 3.62 9.10
N ILE A 8 -6.58 2.34 8.91
CA ILE A 8 -6.00 1.53 7.85
C ILE A 8 -7.07 1.34 6.77
N THR A 9 -6.75 1.69 5.53
CA THR A 9 -7.59 1.38 4.37
C THR A 9 -6.84 0.37 3.50
N ALA A 10 -7.57 -0.63 3.04
CA ALA A 10 -7.04 -1.66 2.17
C ALA A 10 -8.12 -2.03 1.13
N ASP A 11 -7.66 -2.13 -0.11
CA ASP A 11 -8.45 -2.52 -1.27
C ASP A 11 -7.71 -3.62 -2.03
N ILE A 12 -8.48 -4.58 -2.55
CA ILE A 12 -7.98 -5.66 -3.39
C ILE A 12 -8.28 -5.27 -4.82
N ILE A 13 -7.27 -5.34 -5.68
CA ILE A 13 -7.37 -4.94 -7.08
C ILE A 13 -7.03 -6.12 -7.96
N GLU A 14 -7.96 -6.49 -8.84
CA GLU A 14 -7.72 -7.48 -9.89
C GLU A 14 -6.92 -6.85 -11.03
N ALA A 15 -5.61 -7.12 -11.09
CA ALA A 15 -4.70 -6.45 -12.02
C ALA A 15 -5.12 -6.57 -13.50
N GLN A 16 -5.82 -7.66 -13.85
CA GLN A 16 -6.33 -7.90 -15.20
C GLN A 16 -7.44 -6.93 -15.61
N GLU A 17 -8.20 -6.40 -14.66
CA GLU A 17 -9.25 -5.42 -14.91
C GLU A 17 -8.69 -3.99 -15.04
N PHE A 18 -7.48 -3.74 -14.52
CA PHE A 18 -6.85 -2.41 -14.46
C PHE A 18 -5.43 -2.40 -15.05
N PRO A 19 -5.26 -2.69 -16.36
CA PRO A 19 -3.93 -2.84 -16.98
C PRO A 19 -3.07 -1.57 -16.94
N SER A 20 -3.68 -0.38 -16.97
CA SER A 20 -2.93 0.87 -16.86
C SER A 20 -2.37 1.09 -15.45
N LEU A 21 -3.16 0.78 -14.41
CA LEU A 21 -2.72 0.85 -13.01
C LEU A 21 -1.64 -0.20 -12.73
N ALA A 22 -1.81 -1.42 -13.24
CA ALA A 22 -0.82 -2.48 -13.17
C ALA A 22 0.53 -2.04 -13.77
N ARG A 23 0.51 -1.38 -14.94
CA ARG A 23 1.72 -0.81 -15.56
C ARG A 23 2.34 0.31 -14.73
N GLN A 24 1.53 1.24 -14.20
CA GLN A 24 2.02 2.33 -13.35
C GLN A 24 2.77 1.82 -12.12
N HIS A 25 2.34 0.69 -11.57
CA HIS A 25 2.97 0.05 -10.42
C HIS A 25 3.93 -1.08 -10.78
N ASN A 26 4.30 -1.24 -12.06
CA ASN A 26 5.19 -2.28 -12.55
C ASN A 26 4.82 -3.67 -11.99
N VAL A 27 3.53 -4.03 -12.06
CA VAL A 27 3.02 -5.34 -11.63
C VAL A 27 3.42 -6.37 -12.68
N THR A 28 4.41 -7.21 -12.36
CA THR A 28 4.89 -8.30 -13.23
C THR A 28 4.51 -9.69 -12.71
N ALA A 29 4.19 -9.79 -11.42
CA ALA A 29 3.72 -11.00 -10.76
C ALA A 29 2.71 -10.63 -9.67
N VAL A 30 1.80 -11.55 -9.37
CA VAL A 30 0.81 -11.44 -8.30
C VAL A 30 0.98 -12.59 -7.30
N PRO A 31 0.66 -12.41 -6.01
CA PRO A 31 0.16 -11.19 -5.37
C PRO A 31 1.24 -10.11 -5.23
N LYS A 32 0.83 -8.84 -5.32
CA LYS A 32 1.67 -7.66 -5.07
C LYS A 32 0.95 -6.70 -4.14
N THR A 33 1.65 -6.23 -3.11
CA THR A 33 1.10 -5.28 -2.14
C THR A 33 1.85 -3.96 -2.23
N ILE A 34 1.10 -2.87 -2.10
CA ILE A 34 1.58 -1.50 -2.23
C ILE A 34 1.03 -0.72 -1.05
N ILE A 35 1.91 -0.06 -0.29
CA ILE A 35 1.54 0.71 0.90
C ILE A 35 1.92 2.17 0.68
N ASN A 36 0.94 3.07 0.76
CA ASN A 36 1.10 4.53 0.61
C ASN A 36 1.93 4.92 -0.62
N ASN A 37 1.84 4.15 -1.71
CA ASN A 37 2.64 4.30 -2.93
C ASN A 37 4.17 4.34 -2.72
N THR A 38 4.65 3.99 -1.52
CA THR A 38 6.04 4.15 -1.09
C THR A 38 6.73 2.80 -0.98
N LEU A 39 6.06 1.84 -0.35
CA LEU A 39 6.56 0.48 -0.19
C LEU A 39 5.84 -0.46 -1.13
N GLN A 40 6.60 -1.33 -1.80
CA GLN A 40 6.05 -2.34 -2.70
C GLN A 40 6.80 -3.66 -2.49
N PHE A 41 6.06 -4.77 -2.50
CA PHE A 41 6.65 -6.09 -2.43
C PHE A 41 5.76 -7.11 -3.12
N ASN A 42 6.38 -8.18 -3.60
CA ASN A 42 5.72 -9.28 -4.28
C ASN A 42 5.68 -10.52 -3.38
N GLY A 43 4.69 -11.37 -3.61
CA GLY A 43 4.55 -12.65 -2.93
C GLY A 43 3.76 -12.56 -1.62
N ASN A 44 3.66 -13.70 -0.96
CA ASN A 44 2.93 -13.86 0.28
C ASN A 44 3.85 -13.50 1.45
N LEU A 45 3.41 -12.58 2.30
CA LEU A 45 4.07 -12.27 3.56
C LEU A 45 3.18 -12.70 4.71
N SER A 46 3.81 -13.19 5.77
CA SER A 46 3.14 -13.40 7.03
C SER A 46 2.82 -12.06 7.69
N GLU A 47 1.87 -12.06 8.63
CA GLU A 47 1.47 -10.87 9.37
C GLU A 47 2.64 -10.22 10.14
N PRO A 48 3.53 -10.97 10.82
CA PRO A 48 4.70 -10.37 11.47
C PRO A 48 5.63 -9.65 10.48
N GLU A 49 5.92 -10.27 9.33
CA GLU A 49 6.80 -9.67 8.33
C GLU A 49 6.18 -8.41 7.70
N LEU A 50 4.86 -8.40 7.52
CA LEU A 50 4.12 -7.23 7.07
C LEU A 50 4.23 -6.08 8.08
N LEU A 51 4.07 -6.39 9.38
CA LEU A 51 4.17 -5.40 10.44
C LEU A 51 5.57 -4.79 10.52
N GLU A 52 6.62 -5.60 10.46
CA GLU A 52 8.01 -5.13 10.42
C GLU A 52 8.26 -4.15 9.27
N LYS A 53 7.75 -4.48 8.08
CA LYS A 53 7.85 -3.61 6.90
C LYS A 53 7.12 -2.28 7.08
N ILE A 54 5.94 -2.28 7.71
CA ILE A 54 5.19 -1.06 8.02
C ILE A 54 5.95 -0.21 9.05
N MET A 55 6.54 -0.83 10.06
CA MET A 55 7.33 -0.13 11.08
C MET A 55 8.57 0.55 10.48
N GLN A 56 9.22 -0.05 9.48
CA GLN A 56 10.39 0.54 8.81
C GLN A 56 10.09 1.85 8.08
N ILE A 57 8.91 1.99 7.48
CA ILE A 57 8.53 3.20 6.74
C ILE A 57 8.02 4.33 7.64
N GLY A 58 7.63 3.98 8.88
CA GLY A 58 7.03 4.89 9.84
C GLY A 58 5.62 5.33 9.44
N TYR A 59 4.82 5.74 10.43
CA TYR A 59 3.56 6.44 10.14
C TYR A 59 3.89 7.87 9.70
N ARG A 60 3.52 8.23 8.46
CA ARG A 60 3.49 9.62 8.00
C ARG A 60 2.05 10.04 7.92
N ASP A 61 1.67 11.06 8.69
CA ASP A 61 0.34 11.63 8.62
C ASP A 61 0.16 12.32 7.24
N PRO A 62 -0.72 11.79 6.36
CA PRO A 62 -0.97 12.38 5.05
C PRO A 62 -1.58 13.78 5.12
N LYS A 63 -2.11 14.22 6.27
CA LYS A 63 -2.61 15.60 6.48
C LYS A 63 -1.49 16.62 6.72
N SER A 64 -0.30 16.18 7.09
CA SER A 64 0.81 17.10 7.45
C SER A 64 1.45 17.82 6.25
N SER A 65 1.18 17.39 5.02
CA SER A 65 1.74 17.97 3.79
C SER A 65 0.83 18.97 3.07
N SER A 66 -0.38 19.26 3.58
CA SER A 66 -1.35 20.15 2.92
C SER A 66 -1.56 21.52 3.60
N GLU A 67 -0.78 21.88 4.61
CA GLU A 67 -0.92 23.18 5.32
C GLU A 67 0.23 24.18 5.07
N LYS A 68 1.02 24.02 4.00
CA LYS A 68 2.13 24.94 3.69
C LYS A 68 2.07 25.73 2.39
N ASP A 69 0.97 25.63 1.63
CA ASP A 69 0.72 26.50 0.47
C ASP A 69 -0.59 27.27 0.68
N SER A 70 -0.52 28.37 1.42
CA SER A 70 -1.51 29.46 1.46
C SER A 70 -0.79 30.78 1.68
#